data_AF-A0A183G7J6-F1
#
_entry.id   AF-A0A183G7J6-F1
#
_cell.length_a   1.000
_cell.length_b   1.000
_cell.length_c   1.000
_cell.angle_alpha   90.00
_cell.angle_beta   90.00
_cell.angle_gamma   90.00
#
_symmetry.space_group_name_H-M   'P 1'
#
loop_
_entity.id
_entity.type
_entity.pdbx_description
1 polymer ?
#
loop_
_entity_poly.entity_id
_entity_poly.type
_entity_poly.pdbx_seq_one_letter_code
_entity_poly.pdbx_strand_id
1 'polypeptide(L)'
;MARPPQLDNLLKVDSWLGDFQTEICRRYGVFLQYKKKIEDCGGMDCFTQGYKEFGLVVQTDNSVLCHEWAPGADQLALIGDFNGWNRETHKYTRKEHGKWHMVIPPKPDGTCAIPHGSIVKIAVTKNGKTMDKLSPWATYVTRPKDTVVYHQEFYNPPHKYQLKHPRPPRPESLRIYEAHVGISSFEGKVNTYRAFADDVIPRIAKQGWLTYLTRKAF
;
A
#
# COMPACT_ATOMS: atom_id res chain seq x y z
N MET A 1 -15.59 32.46 -4.87
CA MET A 1 -15.32 31.05 -5.23
C MET A 1 -14.03 31.00 -6.01
N ALA A 2 -13.18 29.98 -5.82
CA ALA A 2 -11.95 29.86 -6.58
C ALA A 2 -12.25 29.38 -8.00
N ARG A 3 -11.77 30.12 -9.01
CA ARG A 3 -11.91 29.77 -10.43
C ARG A 3 -10.72 28.89 -10.86
N PRO A 4 -10.94 27.75 -11.55
CA PRO A 4 -9.85 26.96 -12.11
C PRO A 4 -9.07 27.76 -13.17
N PRO A 5 -7.73 27.61 -13.24
CA PRO A 5 -6.87 28.42 -14.12
C PRO A 5 -7.11 28.22 -15.63
N GLN A 6 -7.76 27.13 -16.04
CA GLN A 6 -8.02 26.83 -17.46
C GLN A 6 -9.51 26.55 -17.73
N LEU A 7 -10.41 27.11 -16.92
CA LEU A 7 -11.85 26.89 -17.09
C LEU A 7 -12.33 27.34 -18.48
N ASP A 8 -11.89 28.50 -18.97
CA ASP A 8 -12.31 29.00 -20.28
C ASP A 8 -11.86 28.10 -21.43
N ASN A 9 -10.70 27.45 -21.31
CA ASN A 9 -10.26 26.48 -22.32
C ASN A 9 -11.11 25.21 -22.29
N LEU A 10 -11.48 24.72 -21.10
CA LEU A 10 -12.39 23.58 -20.95
C LEU A 10 -13.75 23.86 -21.59
N LEU A 11 -14.32 25.05 -21.38
CA LEU A 11 -15.60 25.45 -21.94
C LEU A 11 -15.55 25.69 -23.45
N LYS A 12 -14.40 26.09 -23.98
CA LYS A 12 -14.18 26.17 -25.44
C LYS A 12 -14.13 24.78 -26.08
N VAL A 13 -13.55 23.81 -25.39
CA VAL A 13 -13.49 22.41 -25.85
C VAL A 13 -14.87 21.76 -25.77
N ASP A 14 -15.62 22.03 -24.70
CA ASP A 14 -16.98 21.53 -24.50
C ASP A 14 -17.88 22.60 -23.88
N SER A 15 -18.70 23.22 -24.73
CA SER A 15 -19.62 24.29 -24.33
C SER A 15 -20.78 23.82 -23.46
N TRP A 16 -21.11 22.52 -23.47
CA TRP A 16 -22.21 21.97 -22.66
C TRP A 16 -21.91 22.04 -21.16
N LEU A 17 -20.64 22.22 -20.79
CA LEU A 17 -20.21 22.43 -19.41
C LEU A 17 -20.51 23.84 -18.89
N GLY A 18 -20.99 24.75 -19.76
CA GLY A 18 -21.27 26.15 -19.45
C GLY A 18 -22.22 26.33 -18.25
N ASP A 19 -23.32 25.58 -18.24
CA ASP A 19 -24.33 25.64 -17.17
C ASP A 19 -23.81 25.09 -15.82
N PHE A 20 -22.72 24.32 -15.86
CA PHE A 20 -22.12 23.67 -14.68
C PHE A 20 -20.88 24.39 -14.15
N GLN A 21 -20.52 25.57 -14.69
CA GLN A 21 -19.34 26.34 -14.27
C GLN A 21 -19.29 26.59 -12.76
N THR A 22 -20.43 26.93 -12.16
CA THR A 22 -20.55 27.15 -10.72
C THR A 22 -20.14 25.91 -9.93
N GLU A 23 -20.57 24.73 -10.36
CA GLU A 23 -20.21 23.46 -9.71
C GLU A 23 -18.73 23.10 -9.93
N ILE A 24 -18.19 23.36 -11.12
CA ILE A 24 -16.75 23.17 -11.41
C ILE A 24 -15.91 24.06 -10.49
N CYS A 25 -16.28 25.32 -10.32
CA CYS A 25 -15.59 26.26 -9.43
C CYS A 25 -15.73 25.84 -7.95
N ARG A 26 -16.91 25.35 -7.55
CA ARG A 26 -17.12 24.82 -6.19
C ARG A 26 -16.19 23.64 -5.91
N ARG A 27 -16.12 22.66 -6.81
CA ARG A 27 -15.23 21.48 -6.68
C ARG A 27 -13.76 21.88 -6.61
N TYR A 28 -13.35 22.83 -7.44
CA TYR A 28 -11.97 23.34 -7.40
C TYR A 28 -11.66 24.08 -6.10
N GLY A 29 -12.62 24.85 -5.58
CA GLY A 29 -12.51 25.46 -4.25
C GLY A 29 -12.32 24.42 -3.14
N VAL A 30 -13.09 23.33 -3.16
CA VAL A 30 -12.93 22.22 -2.21
C VAL A 30 -11.56 21.56 -2.37
N PHE A 31 -11.11 21.30 -3.60
CA PHE A 31 -9.77 20.78 -3.87
C PHE A 31 -8.68 21.67 -3.26
N LEU A 32 -8.75 22.99 -3.49
CA LEU A 32 -7.75 23.92 -2.93
C LEU A 32 -7.77 23.97 -1.40
N GLN A 33 -8.95 23.85 -0.78
CA GLN A 33 -9.06 23.76 0.68
C GLN A 33 -8.36 22.52 1.22
N TYR A 34 -8.57 21.34 0.63
CA TYR A 34 -7.89 20.12 1.03
C TYR A 34 -6.40 20.12 0.70
N LYS A 35 -6.03 20.66 -0.48
CA LYS A 35 -4.62 20.85 -0.84
C LYS A 35 -3.93 21.68 0.23
N LYS A 36 -4.50 22.82 0.63
CA LYS A 36 -3.93 23.66 1.69
C LYS A 36 -3.75 22.89 3.00
N LYS A 37 -4.75 22.13 3.45
CA LYS A 37 -4.63 21.29 4.65
C LYS A 37 -3.49 20.27 4.55
N ILE A 38 -3.25 19.70 3.37
CA ILE A 38 -2.13 18.79 3.12
C ILE A 38 -0.80 19.54 3.11
N GLU A 39 -0.73 20.73 2.52
CA GLU A 39 0.47 21.59 2.58
C GLU A 39 0.83 21.94 4.02
N ASP A 40 -0.17 22.25 4.86
CA ASP A 40 0.02 22.52 6.30
C ASP A 40 0.52 21.27 7.07
N CYS A 41 0.36 20.06 6.50
CA CYS A 41 0.89 18.80 7.03
C CYS A 41 2.27 18.39 6.44
N GLY A 42 3.00 19.32 5.83
CA GLY A 42 4.32 19.06 5.26
C GLY A 42 4.32 18.76 3.76
N GLY A 43 3.21 19.04 3.06
CA GLY A 43 3.12 18.94 1.61
C GLY A 43 2.74 17.55 1.09
N MET A 44 2.38 17.51 -0.19
CA MET A 44 1.89 16.29 -0.85
C MET A 44 2.91 15.13 -0.82
N ASP A 45 4.20 15.44 -0.98
CA ASP A 45 5.24 14.40 -0.99
C ASP A 45 5.36 13.72 0.38
N CYS A 46 5.42 14.49 1.47
CA CYS A 46 5.42 13.96 2.83
C CYS A 46 4.14 13.15 3.11
N PHE A 47 2.97 13.73 2.80
CA PHE A 47 1.67 13.13 3.10
C PHE A 47 1.44 11.77 2.40
N THR A 48 1.95 11.61 1.18
CA THR A 48 1.79 10.37 0.40
C THR A 48 2.78 9.26 0.76
N GLN A 49 3.73 9.54 1.65
CA GLN A 49 4.75 8.59 2.10
C GLN A 49 4.42 7.92 3.44
N GLY A 50 3.15 7.93 3.87
CA GLY A 50 2.72 7.31 5.13
C GLY A 50 3.11 5.84 5.31
N TYR A 51 3.31 5.08 4.22
CA TYR A 51 3.80 3.69 4.28
C TYR A 51 5.22 3.54 4.85
N LYS A 52 5.98 4.64 4.96
CA LYS A 52 7.29 4.67 5.63
C LYS A 52 7.17 4.76 7.15
N GLU A 53 6.00 5.10 7.67
CA GLU A 53 5.74 5.26 9.10
C GLU A 53 4.73 4.25 9.62
N PHE A 54 3.65 4.00 8.85
CA PHE A 54 2.56 3.10 9.20
C PHE A 54 2.83 1.65 8.81
N GLY A 55 2.22 0.73 9.56
CA GLY A 55 2.44 -0.71 9.46
C GLY A 55 3.61 -1.17 10.32
N LEU A 56 4.37 -2.14 9.80
CA LEU A 56 5.57 -2.68 10.44
C LEU A 56 6.80 -2.29 9.60
N VAL A 57 7.54 -1.28 10.05
CA VAL A 57 8.65 -0.68 9.31
C VAL A 57 9.97 -1.01 10.00
N VAL A 58 10.79 -1.82 9.35
CA VAL A 58 12.14 -2.15 9.81
C VAL A 58 13.06 -0.95 9.62
N GLN A 59 13.68 -0.52 10.71
CA GLN A 59 14.64 0.59 10.77
C GLN A 59 16.06 0.11 10.42
N THR A 60 16.99 1.06 10.24
CA THR A 60 18.39 0.76 9.92
C THR A 60 19.14 0.02 11.03
N ASP A 61 18.69 0.13 12.27
CA ASP A 61 19.21 -0.58 13.45
C ASP A 61 18.51 -1.93 13.70
N ASN A 62 17.72 -2.42 12.74
CA ASN A 62 16.87 -3.61 12.84
C ASN A 62 15.76 -3.57 13.89
N SER A 63 15.50 -2.42 14.52
CA SER A 63 14.25 -2.23 15.27
C SER A 63 13.06 -2.20 14.32
N VAL A 64 11.86 -2.54 14.83
CA VAL A 64 10.61 -2.49 14.05
C VAL A 64 9.72 -1.41 14.63
N LEU A 65 9.54 -0.33 13.85
CA LEU A 65 8.53 0.68 14.11
C LEU A 65 7.16 0.11 13.75
N CYS A 66 6.27 0.09 14.72
CA CYS A 66 4.91 -0.42 14.58
C CYS A 66 3.95 0.75 14.77
N HIS A 67 3.18 1.08 13.73
CA HIS A 67 2.28 2.22 13.78
C HIS A 67 0.96 1.94 13.07
N GLU A 68 -0.15 2.07 13.80
CA GLU A 68 -1.49 1.76 13.30
C GLU A 68 -2.47 2.89 13.59
N TRP A 69 -3.52 3.01 12.77
CA TRP A 69 -4.63 3.92 13.01
C TRP A 69 -5.89 3.14 13.34
N ALA A 70 -6.29 3.19 14.61
CA ALA A 70 -7.47 2.49 15.12
C ALA A 70 -8.12 3.33 16.22
N PRO A 71 -8.76 4.46 15.87
CA PRO A 71 -9.25 5.44 16.86
C PRO A 71 -10.30 4.85 17.80
N GLY A 72 -11.07 3.87 17.32
CA GLY A 72 -12.12 3.21 18.10
C GLY A 72 -11.64 2.08 19.00
N ALA A 73 -10.38 1.62 18.91
CA ALA A 73 -9.85 0.55 19.74
C ALA A 73 -9.61 1.01 21.18
N ASP A 74 -9.75 0.10 22.14
CA ASP A 74 -9.41 0.34 23.55
C ASP A 74 -7.97 -0.12 23.84
N GLN A 75 -7.50 -1.16 23.16
CA GLN A 75 -6.12 -1.66 23.21
C GLN A 75 -5.74 -2.27 21.86
N LEU A 76 -4.48 -2.13 21.46
CA LEU A 76 -3.86 -2.91 20.38
C LEU A 76 -2.66 -3.69 20.90
N ALA A 77 -2.42 -4.88 20.36
CA ALA A 77 -1.17 -5.62 20.51
C ALA A 77 -0.73 -6.27 19.20
N LEU A 78 0.57 -6.37 18.98
CA LEU A 78 1.13 -7.15 17.87
C LEU A 78 1.29 -8.60 18.34
N ILE A 79 0.75 -9.54 17.59
CA ILE A 79 0.87 -10.97 17.86
C ILE A 79 1.38 -11.69 16.64
N GLY A 80 2.02 -12.84 16.84
CA GLY A 80 2.47 -13.68 15.75
C GLY A 80 3.39 -14.79 16.21
N ASP A 81 3.99 -15.49 15.26
CA ASP A 81 4.89 -16.60 15.55
C ASP A 81 6.08 -16.15 16.42
N PHE A 82 6.57 -14.92 16.20
CA PHE A 82 7.71 -14.34 16.90
C PHE A 82 7.52 -14.20 18.43
N ASN A 83 6.28 -14.16 18.92
CA ASN A 83 5.96 -14.01 20.34
C ASN A 83 5.01 -15.09 20.87
N GLY A 84 4.87 -16.20 20.14
CA GLY A 84 3.97 -17.30 20.53
C GLY A 84 2.50 -16.87 20.60
N TRP A 85 2.08 -15.93 19.74
CA TRP A 85 0.70 -15.41 19.69
C TRP A 85 0.22 -14.73 20.98
N ASN A 86 1.14 -14.24 21.81
CA ASN A 86 0.83 -13.65 23.11
C ASN A 86 0.41 -12.18 22.99
N ARG A 87 -0.83 -11.88 23.40
CA ARG A 87 -1.46 -10.55 23.34
C ARG A 87 -1.00 -9.55 24.40
N GLU A 88 -0.25 -9.99 25.40
CA GLU A 88 0.13 -9.17 26.55
C GLU A 88 1.54 -8.58 26.43
N THR A 89 2.38 -9.14 25.56
CA THR A 89 3.82 -8.81 25.51
C THR A 89 4.17 -7.59 24.65
N HIS A 90 3.41 -7.34 23.57
CA HIS A 90 3.73 -6.32 22.56
C HIS A 90 2.54 -5.37 22.36
N LYS A 91 2.14 -4.68 23.43
CA LYS A 91 1.03 -3.71 23.40
C LYS A 91 1.48 -2.39 22.79
N TYR A 92 0.62 -1.80 21.96
CA TYR A 92 0.84 -0.46 21.44
C TYR A 92 0.46 0.60 22.46
N THR A 93 1.14 1.73 22.40
CA THR A 93 0.79 2.94 23.14
C THR A 93 -0.12 3.82 22.28
N ARG A 94 -1.30 4.16 22.80
CA ARG A 94 -2.21 5.10 22.14
C ARG A 94 -1.57 6.48 22.06
N LYS A 95 -1.69 7.12 20.90
CA LYS A 95 -1.23 8.48 20.61
C LYS A 95 -2.41 9.34 20.18
N GLU A 96 -2.13 10.60 19.90
CA GLU A 96 -3.12 11.57 19.42
C GLU A 96 -3.79 11.09 18.13
N HIS A 97 -5.00 11.61 17.89
CA HIS A 97 -5.82 11.29 16.71
C HIS A 97 -6.13 9.79 16.51
N GLY A 98 -6.05 8.99 17.58
CA GLY A 98 -6.34 7.56 17.54
C GLY A 98 -5.29 6.72 16.84
N LYS A 99 -4.07 7.26 16.71
CA LYS A 99 -2.88 6.52 16.28
C LYS A 99 -2.37 5.65 17.43
N TRP A 100 -1.65 4.58 17.09
CA TRP A 100 -1.09 3.63 18.02
C TRP A 100 0.35 3.34 17.62
N HIS A 101 1.27 3.38 18.58
CA HIS A 101 2.69 3.31 18.30
C HIS A 101 3.40 2.32 19.25
N MET A 102 4.35 1.56 18.71
CA MET A 102 5.26 0.70 19.45
C MET A 102 6.59 0.60 18.68
N VAL A 103 7.70 0.42 19.39
CA VAL A 103 8.98 0.05 18.78
C VAL A 103 9.42 -1.27 19.39
N ILE A 104 9.72 -2.25 18.54
CA ILE A 104 10.30 -3.52 18.96
C ILE A 104 11.81 -3.42 18.74
N PRO A 105 12.64 -3.50 19.79
CA PRO A 105 14.09 -3.41 19.64
C PRO A 105 14.62 -4.63 18.87
N PRO A 106 15.81 -4.52 18.25
CA PRO A 106 16.49 -5.69 17.71
C PRO A 106 16.81 -6.70 18.84
N LYS A 107 17.08 -7.94 18.45
CA LYS A 107 17.61 -8.96 19.36
C LYS A 107 19.01 -8.58 19.85
N PRO A 108 19.50 -9.21 20.95
CA PRO A 108 20.86 -8.96 21.46
C PRO A 108 21.98 -9.19 20.44
N ASP A 109 21.75 -10.03 19.42
CA ASP A 109 22.67 -10.28 18.31
C ASP A 109 22.61 -9.22 17.19
N GLY A 110 21.79 -8.18 17.37
CA GLY A 110 21.58 -7.10 16.40
C GLY A 110 20.61 -7.44 15.27
N THR A 111 20.03 -8.64 15.25
CA THR A 111 19.08 -9.05 14.20
C THR A 111 17.66 -8.56 14.49
N CYS A 112 16.81 -8.51 13.45
CA CYS A 112 15.41 -8.14 13.59
C CYS A 112 14.66 -9.11 14.50
N ALA A 113 13.89 -8.57 15.45
CA ALA A 113 13.11 -9.37 16.40
C ALA A 113 12.05 -10.26 15.73
N ILE A 114 11.45 -9.77 14.64
CA ILE A 114 10.46 -10.50 13.86
C ILE A 114 11.15 -11.16 12.65
N PRO A 115 11.19 -12.50 12.57
CA PRO A 115 11.78 -13.20 11.42
C PRO A 115 11.00 -12.95 10.13
N HIS A 116 11.70 -12.86 9.00
CA HIS A 116 11.07 -12.81 7.69
C HIS A 116 10.21 -14.06 7.45
N GLY A 117 9.01 -13.87 6.91
CA GLY A 117 8.07 -14.96 6.59
C GLY A 117 7.24 -15.43 7.78
N SER A 118 7.51 -14.93 8.99
CA SER A 118 6.66 -15.21 10.15
C SER A 118 5.27 -14.59 9.98
N ILE A 119 4.26 -15.27 10.52
CA ILE A 119 2.89 -14.76 10.51
C ILE A 119 2.70 -13.77 11.65
N VAL A 120 2.08 -12.63 11.33
CA VAL A 120 1.72 -11.59 12.30
C VAL A 120 0.26 -11.16 12.15
N LYS A 121 -0.33 -10.66 13.24
CA LYS A 121 -1.65 -10.02 13.28
C LYS A 121 -1.67 -8.90 14.32
N ILE A 122 -2.62 -7.98 14.18
CA ILE A 122 -2.95 -6.99 15.19
C ILE A 122 -4.14 -7.50 16.00
N ALA A 123 -3.93 -7.74 17.28
CA ALA A 123 -5.02 -8.01 18.23
C ALA A 123 -5.69 -6.67 18.58
N VAL A 124 -6.93 -6.48 18.15
CA VAL A 124 -7.73 -5.28 18.36
C VAL A 124 -8.77 -5.55 19.44
N THR A 125 -8.65 -4.89 20.60
CA THR A 125 -9.62 -5.02 21.69
C THR A 125 -10.59 -3.84 21.70
N LYS A 126 -11.89 -4.14 21.78
CA LYS A 126 -12.97 -3.16 21.96
C LYS A 126 -14.07 -3.73 22.86
N ASN A 127 -14.48 -3.01 23.89
CA ASN A 127 -15.54 -3.39 24.82
C ASN A 127 -15.32 -4.80 25.40
N GLY A 128 -14.09 -5.10 25.81
CA GLY A 128 -13.68 -6.41 26.35
C GLY A 128 -13.57 -7.55 25.32
N LYS A 129 -13.91 -7.33 24.05
CA LYS A 129 -13.78 -8.33 22.98
C LYS A 129 -12.54 -8.06 22.16
N THR A 130 -11.77 -9.11 21.87
CA THR A 130 -10.55 -9.01 21.06
C THR A 130 -10.71 -9.76 19.75
N MET A 131 -10.38 -9.11 18.64
CA MET A 131 -10.36 -9.69 17.31
C MET A 131 -8.99 -9.52 16.67
N ASP A 132 -8.51 -10.56 16.00
CA ASP A 132 -7.25 -10.49 15.28
C ASP A 132 -7.49 -9.98 13.85
N LYS A 133 -6.73 -8.96 13.45
CA LYS A 133 -6.84 -8.30 12.15
C LYS A 133 -5.49 -8.28 11.45
N LEU A 134 -5.50 -8.22 10.12
CA LEU A 134 -4.31 -7.86 9.36
C LEU A 134 -4.12 -6.34 9.45
N SER A 135 -2.87 -5.89 9.39
CA SER A 135 -2.58 -4.46 9.26
C SER A 135 -3.16 -3.93 7.94
N PRO A 136 -3.82 -2.76 7.93
CA PRO A 136 -4.16 -2.05 6.69
C PRO A 136 -2.94 -1.75 5.80
N TRP A 137 -1.74 -1.78 6.39
CA TRP A 137 -0.45 -1.50 5.76
C TRP A 137 0.37 -2.77 5.50
N ALA A 138 -0.24 -3.95 5.57
CA ALA A 138 0.42 -5.22 5.26
C ALA A 138 0.99 -5.22 3.84
N THR A 139 2.29 -5.45 3.71
CA THR A 139 2.99 -5.47 2.41
C THR A 139 2.87 -6.79 1.68
N TYR A 140 2.67 -7.88 2.42
CA TYR A 140 2.52 -9.23 1.88
C TYR A 140 1.53 -10.05 2.69
N VAL A 141 0.60 -10.70 2.00
CA VAL A 141 -0.40 -11.58 2.59
C VAL A 141 -0.50 -12.86 1.76
N THR A 142 -0.68 -13.99 2.42
CA THR A 142 -0.83 -15.29 1.79
C THR A 142 -2.05 -16.00 2.34
N ARG A 143 -2.59 -16.95 1.58
CA ARG A 143 -3.63 -17.85 2.04
C ARG A 143 -3.10 -19.28 1.96
N PRO A 144 -2.72 -19.89 3.09
CA PRO A 144 -2.33 -21.30 3.12
C PRO A 144 -3.45 -22.19 2.58
N LYS A 145 -3.11 -23.37 2.03
CA LYS A 145 -4.07 -24.23 1.31
C LYS A 145 -5.15 -24.83 2.22
N ASP A 146 -4.82 -24.99 3.49
CA ASP A 146 -5.61 -25.60 4.55
C ASP A 146 -6.58 -24.61 5.23
N THR A 147 -6.55 -23.33 4.87
CA THR A 147 -7.41 -22.31 5.47
C THR A 147 -8.03 -21.38 4.43
N VAL A 148 -9.21 -20.84 4.78
CA VAL A 148 -9.87 -19.78 4.03
C VAL A 148 -9.42 -18.38 4.46
N VAL A 149 -8.68 -18.28 5.57
CA VAL A 149 -8.27 -17.01 6.18
C VAL A 149 -6.88 -16.62 5.70
N TYR A 150 -6.73 -15.36 5.28
CA TYR A 150 -5.42 -14.81 4.92
C TYR A 150 -4.54 -14.58 6.15
N HIS A 151 -3.23 -14.68 5.94
CA HIS A 151 -2.19 -14.42 6.90
C HIS A 151 -1.30 -13.29 6.39
N GLN A 152 -0.97 -12.36 7.27
CA GLN A 152 0.04 -11.35 6.98
C GLN A 152 1.40 -11.95 7.29
N GLU A 153 2.22 -12.05 6.26
CA GLU A 153 3.61 -12.48 6.38
C GLU A 153 4.50 -11.27 6.59
N PHE A 154 5.39 -11.34 7.58
CA PHE A 154 6.36 -10.29 7.81
C PHE A 154 7.41 -10.26 6.69
N TYR A 155 7.28 -9.29 5.78
CA TYR A 155 8.10 -9.19 4.59
C TYR A 155 9.36 -8.34 4.84
N ASN A 156 10.45 -8.98 5.26
CA ASN A 156 11.77 -8.38 5.41
C ASN A 156 12.87 -9.30 4.84
N PRO A 157 12.88 -9.58 3.53
CA PRO A 157 13.85 -10.51 2.95
C PRO A 157 15.28 -9.98 3.13
N PRO A 158 16.28 -10.86 3.38
CA PRO A 158 17.68 -10.46 3.56
C PRO A 158 18.27 -9.83 2.29
N HIS A 159 17.75 -10.22 1.13
CA HIS A 159 18.14 -9.67 -0.16
C HIS A 159 16.92 -9.08 -0.88
N LYS A 160 16.91 -7.76 -1.05
CA LYS A 160 15.88 -7.05 -1.81
C LYS A 160 16.28 -6.93 -3.27
N TYR A 161 15.30 -7.07 -4.17
CA TYR A 161 15.52 -6.87 -5.60
C TYR A 161 15.93 -5.42 -5.89
N GLN A 162 17.05 -5.25 -6.59
CA GLN A 162 17.51 -3.94 -7.06
C GLN A 162 17.08 -3.74 -8.52
N LEU A 163 16.42 -2.62 -8.81
CA LEU A 163 16.03 -2.26 -10.17
C LEU A 163 17.28 -2.03 -11.02
N LYS A 164 17.42 -2.80 -12.10
CA LYS A 164 18.60 -2.75 -12.99
C LYS A 164 18.45 -1.79 -14.17
N HIS A 165 17.21 -1.44 -14.53
CA HIS A 165 16.90 -0.65 -15.72
C HIS A 165 16.13 0.62 -15.35
N PRO A 166 16.40 1.76 -16.03
CA PRO A 166 15.64 2.98 -15.83
C PRO A 166 14.22 2.84 -16.41
N ARG A 167 13.34 3.77 -16.03
CA ARG A 167 12.02 3.88 -16.64
C ARG A 167 12.17 4.32 -18.11
N PRO A 168 11.46 3.67 -19.07
CA PRO A 168 11.42 4.13 -20.45
C PRO A 168 10.88 5.57 -20.56
N PRO A 169 11.26 6.32 -21.62
CA PRO A 169 10.68 7.63 -21.89
C PRO A 169 9.18 7.52 -22.17
N ARG A 170 8.44 8.61 -21.93
CA ARG A 170 7.01 8.68 -22.25
C ARG A 170 6.84 8.56 -23.78
N PRO A 171 6.06 7.58 -24.29
CA PRO A 171 5.82 7.47 -25.72
C PRO A 171 4.90 8.58 -26.22
N GLU A 172 5.00 8.92 -27.51
CA GLU A 172 4.13 9.91 -28.16
C GLU A 172 2.67 9.45 -28.19
N SER A 173 2.44 8.15 -28.41
CA SER A 173 1.12 7.53 -28.38
C SER A 173 1.14 6.25 -27.54
N LEU A 174 0.07 6.02 -26.78
CA LEU A 174 -0.06 4.84 -25.94
C LEU A 174 -0.57 3.66 -26.76
N ARG A 175 0.24 2.59 -26.81
CA ARG A 175 -0.19 1.27 -27.26
C ARG A 175 -0.11 0.33 -26.07
N ILE A 176 -1.26 0.01 -25.50
CA ILE A 176 -1.37 -0.69 -24.22
C ILE A 176 -1.76 -2.14 -24.46
N TYR A 177 -0.91 -3.05 -24.01
CA TYR A 177 -1.27 -4.46 -23.86
C TYR A 177 -1.87 -4.68 -22.47
N GLU A 178 -3.17 -4.97 -22.40
CA GLU A 178 -3.81 -5.32 -21.14
C GLU A 178 -3.53 -6.78 -20.80
N ALA A 179 -3.05 -7.04 -19.59
CA ALA A 179 -2.65 -8.37 -19.15
C ALA A 179 -3.12 -8.68 -17.73
N HIS A 180 -3.32 -9.98 -17.48
CA HIS A 180 -3.56 -10.52 -16.16
C HIS A 180 -2.58 -11.66 -15.89
N VAL A 181 -1.73 -11.51 -14.87
CA VAL A 181 -0.64 -12.45 -14.60
C VAL A 181 -1.17 -13.86 -14.34
N GLY A 182 -2.18 -14.01 -13.48
CA GLY A 182 -2.65 -15.33 -13.06
C GLY A 182 -3.21 -16.23 -14.17
N ILE A 183 -3.68 -15.67 -15.29
CA ILE A 183 -4.28 -16.43 -16.41
C ILE A 183 -3.42 -16.38 -17.68
N SER A 184 -2.16 -15.97 -17.53
CA SER A 184 -1.24 -15.75 -18.66
C SER A 184 -0.48 -17.00 -19.10
N SER A 185 -0.87 -18.17 -18.59
CA SER A 185 -0.36 -19.48 -19.02
C SER A 185 -1.50 -20.26 -19.66
N PHE A 186 -1.15 -21.18 -20.57
CA PHE A 186 -2.07 -22.17 -21.10
C PHE A 186 -2.37 -23.30 -20.10
N GLU A 187 -1.54 -23.44 -19.05
CA GLU A 187 -1.75 -24.43 -18.01
C GLU A 187 -2.94 -24.02 -17.11
N GLY A 188 -3.74 -24.98 -16.67
CA GLY A 188 -4.86 -24.78 -15.74
C GLY A 188 -4.42 -24.49 -14.30
N LYS A 189 -3.59 -23.47 -14.10
CA LYS A 189 -3.04 -23.03 -12.80
C LYS A 189 -2.92 -21.52 -12.73
N VAL A 190 -2.82 -20.96 -11.52
CA VAL A 190 -2.46 -19.55 -11.35
C VAL A 190 -1.00 -19.36 -11.74
N ASN A 191 -0.76 -18.62 -12.83
CA ASN A 191 0.60 -18.37 -13.31
C ASN A 191 1.37 -17.39 -12.41
N THR A 192 2.70 -17.36 -12.51
CA THR A 192 3.58 -16.57 -11.64
C THR A 192 4.05 -15.27 -12.30
N TYR A 193 4.42 -14.28 -11.48
CA TYR A 193 5.05 -13.04 -11.96
C TYR A 193 6.34 -13.31 -12.75
N ARG A 194 7.13 -14.31 -12.35
CA ARG A 194 8.39 -14.65 -13.02
C ARG A 194 8.15 -15.25 -14.40
N ALA A 195 7.24 -16.23 -14.51
CA ALA A 195 6.87 -16.81 -15.80
C ALA A 195 6.25 -15.75 -16.74
N PHE A 196 5.40 -14.86 -16.21
CA PHE A 196 4.88 -13.74 -17.01
C PHE A 196 6.01 -12.83 -17.55
N ALA A 197 6.99 -12.51 -16.70
CA ALA A 197 8.14 -11.69 -17.09
C ALA A 197 9.00 -12.36 -18.17
N ASP A 198 9.14 -13.69 -18.13
CA ASP A 198 10.03 -14.43 -19.04
C ASP A 198 9.34 -14.85 -20.34
N ASP A 199 8.06 -15.24 -20.27
CA ASP A 199 7.38 -15.87 -21.39
C ASP A 199 6.44 -14.91 -22.14
N VAL A 200 5.90 -13.90 -21.44
CA VAL A 200 4.84 -13.03 -21.97
C VAL A 200 5.38 -11.65 -22.33
N ILE A 201 6.19 -11.01 -21.47
CA ILE A 201 6.76 -9.69 -21.75
C ILE A 201 7.55 -9.67 -23.08
N PRO A 202 8.39 -10.66 -23.43
CA PRO A 202 9.08 -10.65 -24.73
C PRO A 202 8.13 -10.73 -25.93
N ARG A 203 6.98 -11.41 -25.78
CA ARG A 203 5.94 -11.48 -26.82
C ARG A 203 5.26 -10.13 -27.01
N ILE A 204 4.92 -9.46 -25.91
CA ILE A 204 4.35 -8.10 -25.91
C ILE A 204 5.31 -7.14 -26.63
N ALA A 205 6.60 -7.18 -26.29
CA ALA A 205 7.62 -6.36 -26.94
C ALA A 205 7.76 -6.67 -28.44
N LYS A 206 7.80 -7.95 -28.83
CA LYS A 206 7.92 -8.38 -30.24
C LYS A 206 6.75 -7.92 -31.12
N GLN A 207 5.55 -7.82 -30.56
CA GLN A 207 4.36 -7.31 -31.25
C GLN A 207 4.33 -5.78 -31.38
N GLY A 208 5.31 -5.06 -30.83
CA GLY A 208 5.42 -3.61 -30.93
C GLY A 208 4.55 -2.84 -29.92
N TRP A 209 4.11 -3.49 -28.85
CA TRP A 209 3.45 -2.80 -27.74
C TRP A 209 4.50 -2.07 -26.88
N LEU A 210 4.21 -0.80 -26.57
CA LEU A 210 5.12 0.09 -25.84
C LEU A 210 4.80 0.16 -24.34
N THR A 211 3.60 -0.27 -23.94
CA THR A 211 3.12 -0.21 -22.57
C THR A 211 2.28 -1.45 -22.29
N TYR A 212 2.32 -1.96 -21.06
CA TYR A 212 1.37 -2.98 -20.61
C TYR A 212 0.66 -2.52 -19.34
N LEU A 213 -0.60 -2.89 -19.21
CA LEU A 213 -1.44 -2.61 -18.04
C LEU A 213 -1.74 -3.94 -17.36
N THR A 214 -1.23 -4.12 -16.15
CA THR A 214 -1.58 -5.29 -15.33
C THR A 214 -2.86 -5.03 -14.56
N ARG A 215 -3.89 -5.85 -14.78
CA ARG A 215 -5.05 -5.88 -13.88
C ARG A 215 -4.73 -6.75 -12.67
N LYS A 216 -5.01 -6.22 -11.47
CA LYS A 216 -5.16 -7.03 -10.26
C LYS A 216 -6.60 -7.52 -10.21
N ALA A 217 -6.85 -8.81 -10.45
CA ALA A 217 -8.08 -9.44 -9.98
C ALA A 217 -7.76 -10.12 -8.63
N PHE A 218 -8.58 -9.85 -7.62
CA PHE A 218 -8.53 -10.50 -6.31
C PHE A 218 -9.24 -11.85 -6.37
#